data_AF-A0A562MDV7-F1
#
_entry.id   AF-A0A562MDV7-F1
#
_cell.length_a   1.000
_cell.length_b   1.000
_cell.length_c   1.000
_cell.angle_alpha   90.00
_cell.angle_beta   90.00
_cell.angle_gamma   90.00
#
_symmetry.space_group_name_H-M   'P 1'
#
loop_
_entity.id
_entity.type
_entity.pdbx_description
1 polymer ?
#
loop_
_entity_poly.entity_id
_entity_poly.type
_entity_poly.pdbx_seq_one_letter_code
_entity_poly.pdbx_strand_id
1 'polypeptide(L)'
;MKKYLKKYALIFPLLGIVLLFHNCQSSTPKEVKLHEESNTTTDIRSSKRINAAVIVQKVTFPNMPFAELIRLMNLTKDSSPAALWKAISTLPQAEQMKKDSFDIENPLQRMELMLAPLRKMEIKFDQQQAKSDAAGLTYRLENYVNYSKGSGEAFLANSGNETINVGLNYPEGKLNGLAKVQIRINPKEYMIDKTGKTKVIAGITCQQAIYNKIDAMDKTLPKFVVWKSPRIPKGINLLHPYVFDENEGILEIDAYLNEDENSLLRFTTTAVVEKQFEPKEFEVTKAHAKLDAAKDQNSIEKNVLDVVFH
;
A
#
# COMPACT_ATOMS: atom_id res chain seq x y z
N MET A 1 -20.18 -8.92 -60.17
CA MET A 1 -21.05 -7.74 -60.28
C MET A 1 -20.20 -6.51 -60.57
N LYS A 2 -20.65 -5.69 -61.51
CA LYS A 2 -19.93 -4.61 -62.22
C LYS A 2 -19.82 -3.31 -61.40
N LYS A 3 -18.71 -2.59 -61.62
CA LYS A 3 -18.50 -1.11 -61.59
C LYS A 3 -18.65 -0.42 -60.21
N TYR A 4 -17.74 0.45 -59.76
CA TYR A 4 -17.35 1.72 -60.41
C TYR A 4 -15.92 2.17 -60.05
N LEU A 5 -15.32 2.93 -60.97
CA LEU A 5 -13.96 3.48 -60.98
C LEU A 5 -14.06 4.98 -61.34
N LYS A 6 -13.02 5.78 -60.96
CA LYS A 6 -12.62 7.12 -61.48
C LYS A 6 -13.35 8.33 -60.86
N LYS A 7 -12.75 9.52 -60.68
CA LYS A 7 -11.45 10.14 -61.03
C LYS A 7 -11.34 11.53 -60.33
N TYR A 8 -10.22 12.22 -60.60
CA TYR A 8 -9.81 13.63 -60.35
C TYR A 8 -8.66 13.66 -59.31
N ALA A 9 -7.35 13.90 -59.59
CA ALA A 9 -6.62 14.65 -60.62
C ALA A 9 -7.12 16.11 -60.73
N LEU A 10 -6.33 17.18 -60.58
CA LEU A 10 -4.88 17.41 -60.59
C LEU A 10 -4.67 18.92 -60.24
N ILE A 11 -3.43 19.33 -59.94
CA ILE A 11 -2.81 20.67 -60.18
C ILE A 11 -2.39 21.48 -58.93
N PHE A 12 -1.07 21.55 -58.77
CA PHE A 12 -0.26 22.60 -58.11
C PHE A 12 -0.20 23.87 -59.00
N PRO A 13 0.01 25.06 -58.44
CA PRO A 13 1.34 25.65 -58.67
C PRO A 13 1.96 26.40 -57.48
N LEU A 14 3.29 26.44 -57.54
CA LEU A 14 4.25 27.31 -56.86
C LEU A 14 3.98 28.82 -57.07
N LEU A 15 4.23 29.63 -56.04
CA LEU A 15 4.96 30.93 -55.98
C LEU A 15 4.78 31.43 -54.53
N GLY A 16 5.78 31.78 -53.71
CA GLY A 16 6.93 32.66 -53.94
C GLY A 16 6.68 33.99 -53.21
N ILE A 17 7.69 34.50 -52.47
CA ILE A 17 7.77 35.76 -51.66
C ILE A 17 7.72 35.48 -50.13
N VAL A 18 8.86 35.28 -49.44
CA VAL A 18 9.90 36.23 -48.98
C VAL A 18 9.51 36.96 -47.67
N LEU A 19 10.25 36.58 -46.61
CA LEU A 19 10.71 37.30 -45.41
C LEU A 19 9.73 38.15 -44.59
N LEU A 20 9.67 37.88 -43.29
CA LEU A 20 10.05 38.84 -42.23
C LEU A 20 10.30 38.09 -40.91
N PHE A 21 11.51 38.24 -40.36
CA PHE A 21 11.85 37.89 -38.99
C PHE A 21 11.08 38.79 -38.02
N HIS A 22 10.60 38.26 -36.89
CA HIS A 22 10.95 38.70 -35.53
C HIS A 22 10.20 37.88 -34.47
N ASN A 23 10.98 37.36 -33.50
CA ASN A 23 10.65 37.05 -32.11
C ASN A 23 9.28 36.45 -31.77
N CYS A 24 9.29 35.17 -31.39
CA CYS A 24 8.70 34.79 -30.11
C CYS A 24 9.29 33.48 -29.57
N GLN A 25 9.70 33.54 -28.30
CA GLN A 25 10.28 32.46 -27.52
C GLN A 25 9.36 31.24 -27.49
N SER A 26 9.82 30.10 -28.00
CA SER A 26 9.21 28.81 -27.70
C SER A 26 10.07 28.06 -26.68
N SER A 27 9.47 27.89 -25.51
CA SER A 27 9.91 27.09 -24.38
C SER A 27 10.59 25.78 -24.75
N THR A 28 11.86 25.65 -24.38
CA THR A 28 12.54 24.36 -24.23
C THR A 28 11.90 23.55 -23.09
N PRO A 29 11.71 22.23 -23.25
CA PRO A 29 11.15 21.37 -22.20
C PRO A 29 12.05 21.38 -20.96
N LYS A 30 11.45 21.50 -19.76
CA LYS A 30 12.14 21.30 -18.50
C LYS A 30 12.71 19.88 -18.45
N GLU A 31 14.02 19.82 -18.44
CA GLU A 31 14.83 18.65 -18.17
C GLU A 31 14.35 17.95 -16.88
N VAL A 32 13.89 16.71 -17.00
CA VAL A 32 13.60 15.84 -15.87
C VAL A 32 14.94 15.49 -15.24
N LYS A 33 15.26 16.09 -14.08
CA LYS A 33 16.40 15.67 -13.27
C LYS A 33 16.16 14.26 -12.75
N LEU A 34 16.66 13.26 -13.47
CA LEU A 34 17.02 11.96 -12.92
C LEU A 34 18.22 12.19 -11.99
N HIS A 35 18.02 11.93 -10.70
CA HIS A 35 19.10 12.00 -9.71
C HIS A 35 20.05 10.83 -9.93
N GLU A 36 21.27 11.13 -10.36
CA GLU A 36 22.44 10.24 -10.26
C GLU A 36 22.77 9.96 -8.78
N GLU A 37 23.16 8.72 -8.51
CA GLU A 37 23.54 8.20 -7.20
C GLU A 37 24.78 8.94 -6.66
N SER A 38 24.59 9.74 -5.60
CA SER A 38 25.67 10.30 -4.81
C SER A 38 25.80 9.54 -3.49
N ASN A 39 26.91 8.81 -3.33
CA ASN A 39 27.35 8.16 -2.10
C ASN A 39 27.83 9.19 -1.06
N THR A 40 26.89 9.97 -0.53
CA THR A 40 27.12 10.83 0.63
C THR A 40 26.13 10.41 1.71
N THR A 41 26.64 10.10 2.90
CA THR A 41 25.86 9.84 4.11
C THR A 41 25.15 11.14 4.52
N THR A 42 24.06 11.47 3.82
CA THR A 42 23.26 12.65 4.10
C THR A 42 22.70 12.52 5.51
N ASP A 43 22.97 13.49 6.39
CA ASP A 43 22.37 13.56 7.71
C ASP A 43 20.85 13.57 7.57
N ILE A 44 20.23 12.42 7.85
CA ILE A 44 18.82 12.13 7.66
C ILE A 44 17.96 13.13 8.47
N ARG A 45 18.50 13.67 9.58
CA ARG A 45 17.82 14.64 10.45
C ARG A 45 17.81 16.07 9.90
N SER A 46 18.73 16.39 8.97
CA SER A 46 18.80 17.72 8.33
C SER A 46 17.82 17.90 7.17
N SER A 47 17.17 16.82 6.74
CA SER A 47 16.31 16.82 5.56
C SER A 47 14.90 17.37 5.86
N LYS A 48 14.41 18.24 4.96
CA LYS A 48 13.09 18.88 5.10
C LYS A 48 11.97 17.83 5.21
N ARG A 49 11.14 17.98 6.24
CA ARG A 49 9.93 17.16 6.44
C ARG A 49 8.90 17.41 5.34
N ILE A 50 8.26 16.35 4.88
CA ILE A 50 7.17 16.41 3.92
C ILE A 50 5.89 16.74 4.69
N ASN A 51 5.23 17.83 4.30
CA ASN A 51 4.06 18.35 5.02
C ASN A 51 2.75 17.75 4.54
N ALA A 52 2.65 17.43 3.26
CA ALA A 52 1.46 16.82 2.68
C ALA A 52 1.83 16.01 1.43
N ALA A 53 1.43 14.75 1.37
CA ALA A 53 1.69 13.87 0.24
C ALA A 53 0.73 12.69 0.15
N VAL A 54 0.73 12.06 -1.03
CA VAL A 54 0.20 10.71 -1.25
C VAL A 54 1.36 9.73 -1.26
N ILE A 55 1.28 8.70 -0.44
CA ILE A 55 2.14 7.53 -0.45
C ILE A 55 1.40 6.42 -1.18
N VAL A 56 2.04 5.83 -2.19
CA VAL A 56 1.54 4.63 -2.88
C VAL A 56 2.42 3.46 -2.47
N GLN A 57 1.79 2.38 -2.00
CA GLN A 57 2.50 1.17 -1.59
C GLN A 57 2.12 -0.01 -2.49
N LYS A 58 3.11 -0.85 -2.77
CA LYS A 58 2.92 -2.15 -3.39
C LYS A 58 3.02 -3.23 -2.31
N VAL A 59 2.05 -4.14 -2.32
CA VAL A 59 2.06 -5.35 -1.50
C VAL A 59 2.58 -6.51 -2.35
N THR A 60 3.50 -7.30 -1.82
CA THR A 60 4.05 -8.47 -2.50
C THR A 60 4.26 -9.61 -1.52
N PHE A 61 4.24 -10.83 -2.05
CA PHE A 61 4.69 -12.04 -1.36
C PHE A 61 5.97 -12.51 -2.05
N PRO A 62 7.16 -12.11 -1.59
CA PRO A 62 8.43 -12.37 -2.27
C PRO A 62 8.71 -13.86 -2.52
N ASN A 63 8.12 -14.75 -1.72
CA ASN A 63 8.32 -16.20 -1.79
C ASN A 63 7.32 -16.91 -2.73
N MET A 64 6.56 -16.16 -3.52
CA MET A 64 5.65 -16.71 -4.54
C MET A 64 5.78 -15.95 -5.86
N PRO A 65 5.36 -16.52 -7.00
CA PRO A 65 5.29 -15.82 -8.28
C PRO A 65 4.13 -14.81 -8.29
N PHE A 66 4.19 -13.82 -7.40
CA PHE A 66 3.08 -12.93 -7.07
C PHE A 66 2.64 -12.08 -8.28
N ALA A 67 3.59 -11.66 -9.13
CA ALA A 67 3.26 -10.93 -10.34
C ALA A 67 2.39 -11.76 -11.30
N GLU A 68 2.71 -13.05 -11.44
CA GLU A 68 1.94 -13.97 -12.28
C GLU A 68 0.57 -14.27 -11.66
N LEU A 69 0.52 -14.46 -10.34
CA LEU A 69 -0.74 -14.60 -9.61
C LEU A 69 -1.68 -13.41 -9.87
N ILE A 70 -1.19 -12.18 -9.68
CA ILE A 70 -1.98 -10.97 -9.91
C ILE A 70 -2.40 -10.85 -11.38
N ARG A 71 -1.54 -11.22 -12.33
CA ARG A 71 -1.87 -11.26 -13.76
C ARG A 71 -3.05 -12.21 -14.01
N LEU A 72 -2.99 -13.43 -13.50
CA LEU A 72 -4.04 -14.45 -13.65
C LEU A 72 -5.37 -14.00 -13.03
N MET A 73 -5.33 -13.38 -11.84
CA MET A 73 -6.52 -12.82 -11.19
C MET A 73 -7.13 -11.65 -11.97
N ASN A 74 -6.30 -10.78 -12.55
CA ASN A 74 -6.79 -9.65 -13.34
C ASN A 74 -7.45 -10.09 -14.65
N LEU A 75 -7.02 -11.22 -15.24
CA LEU A 75 -7.60 -11.75 -16.47
C LEU A 75 -9.05 -12.21 -16.30
N THR A 76 -9.41 -12.75 -15.14
CA THR A 76 -10.77 -13.23 -14.88
C THR A 76 -11.72 -12.10 -14.45
N LYS A 77 -11.17 -10.96 -14.01
CA LYS A 77 -11.87 -9.87 -13.28
C LYS A 77 -12.62 -10.35 -12.03
N ASP A 78 -12.46 -11.62 -11.66
CA ASP A 78 -13.09 -12.22 -10.51
C ASP A 78 -12.24 -11.93 -9.27
N SER A 79 -12.93 -11.53 -8.22
CA SER A 79 -12.35 -11.04 -6.97
C SER A 79 -12.72 -11.94 -5.79
N SER A 80 -13.28 -13.11 -6.08
CA SER A 80 -13.67 -14.08 -5.06
C SER A 80 -12.47 -14.86 -4.53
N PRO A 81 -12.56 -15.42 -3.30
CA PRO A 81 -11.59 -16.39 -2.81
C PRO A 81 -11.41 -17.57 -3.77
N ALA A 82 -12.48 -18.05 -4.40
CA ALA A 82 -12.44 -19.15 -5.36
C ALA A 82 -11.56 -18.83 -6.59
N ALA A 83 -11.62 -17.61 -7.10
CA ALA A 83 -10.77 -17.17 -8.20
C ALA A 83 -9.29 -17.12 -7.81
N LEU A 84 -8.98 -16.68 -6.58
CA LEU A 84 -7.62 -16.74 -6.05
C LEU A 84 -7.11 -18.18 -6.00
N TRP A 85 -7.86 -19.11 -5.39
CA TRP A 85 -7.45 -20.52 -5.29
C TRP A 85 -7.26 -21.16 -6.66
N LYS A 86 -8.13 -20.83 -7.63
CA LYS A 86 -7.98 -21.27 -9.01
C LYS A 86 -6.73 -20.70 -9.67
N ALA A 87 -6.43 -19.42 -9.46
CA ALA A 87 -5.21 -18.82 -10.02
C ALA A 87 -3.95 -19.49 -9.42
N ILE A 88 -3.95 -19.77 -8.12
CA ILE A 88 -2.85 -20.46 -7.45
C ILE A 88 -2.65 -21.88 -7.98
N SER A 89 -3.72 -22.64 -8.21
CA SER A 89 -3.61 -23.99 -8.77
C SER A 89 -3.15 -24.02 -10.23
N THR A 90 -3.22 -22.89 -10.94
CA THR A 90 -2.67 -22.76 -12.29
C THR A 90 -1.21 -22.30 -12.34
N LEU A 91 -0.61 -21.94 -11.19
CA LEU A 91 0.81 -21.59 -11.15
C LEU A 91 1.67 -22.83 -11.47
N PRO A 92 2.81 -22.67 -12.18
CA PRO A 92 3.66 -23.79 -12.54
C PRO A 92 4.15 -24.58 -11.31
N GLN A 93 3.99 -25.92 -11.32
CA GLN A 93 4.42 -26.81 -10.22
C GLN A 93 5.91 -26.64 -9.82
N ALA A 94 6.78 -26.29 -10.77
CA ALA A 94 8.21 -26.07 -10.50
C ALA A 94 8.49 -24.84 -9.60
N GLU A 95 7.52 -23.94 -9.43
CA GLU A 95 7.64 -22.78 -8.54
C GLU A 95 7.02 -23.03 -7.15
N GLN A 96 6.19 -24.06 -7.00
CA GLN A 96 5.56 -24.48 -5.74
C GLN A 96 6.48 -25.32 -4.83
N MET A 97 7.66 -25.72 -5.32
CA MET A 97 8.53 -26.71 -4.65
C MET A 97 9.86 -26.14 -4.14
N LYS A 98 10.00 -24.83 -3.93
CA LYS A 98 11.19 -24.33 -3.23
C LYS A 98 10.99 -24.53 -1.73
N LYS A 99 12.03 -24.97 -1.02
CA LYS A 99 11.98 -25.18 0.43
C LYS A 99 11.57 -23.92 1.21
N ASP A 100 11.76 -22.75 0.59
CA ASP A 100 11.41 -21.42 1.12
C ASP A 100 10.23 -20.76 0.36
N SER A 101 9.47 -21.52 -0.46
CA SER A 101 8.31 -20.97 -1.18
C SER A 101 7.10 -20.83 -0.28
N PHE A 102 6.21 -19.91 -0.68
CA PHE A 102 4.89 -19.76 -0.08
C PHE A 102 4.14 -21.11 -0.08
N ASP A 103 3.75 -21.58 1.10
CA ASP A 103 3.02 -22.82 1.29
C ASP A 103 1.53 -22.50 1.48
N ILE A 104 0.73 -22.90 0.50
CA ILE A 104 -0.70 -22.65 0.48
C ILE A 104 -1.47 -23.46 1.52
N GLU A 105 -0.91 -24.58 1.96
CA GLU A 105 -1.47 -25.44 3.00
C GLU A 105 -1.18 -24.89 4.39
N ASN A 106 -0.19 -23.99 4.53
CA ASN A 106 0.08 -23.30 5.77
C ASN A 106 -1.07 -22.32 6.09
N PRO A 107 -1.85 -22.52 7.16
CA PRO A 107 -3.03 -21.71 7.45
C PRO A 107 -2.72 -20.23 7.69
N LEU A 108 -1.53 -19.93 8.24
CA LEU A 108 -1.11 -18.55 8.50
C LEU A 108 -0.80 -17.83 7.18
N GLN A 109 -0.02 -18.44 6.29
CA GLN A 109 0.28 -17.85 4.99
C GLN A 109 -0.98 -17.62 4.15
N ARG A 110 -1.88 -18.62 4.13
CA ARG A 110 -3.20 -18.53 3.50
C ARG A 110 -4.04 -17.36 4.04
N MET A 111 -4.04 -17.19 5.37
CA MET A 111 -4.77 -16.09 6.02
C MET A 111 -4.16 -14.73 5.66
N GLU A 112 -2.84 -14.58 5.68
CA GLU A 112 -2.15 -13.34 5.29
C GLU A 112 -2.45 -12.96 3.83
N LEU A 113 -2.47 -13.94 2.90
CA LEU A 113 -2.80 -13.69 1.51
C LEU A 113 -4.24 -13.18 1.31
N MET A 114 -5.19 -13.69 2.10
CA MET A 114 -6.61 -13.27 2.04
C MET A 114 -6.84 -11.88 2.61
N LEU A 115 -6.11 -11.53 3.67
CA LEU A 115 -6.29 -10.27 4.41
C LEU A 115 -5.44 -9.12 3.88
N ALA A 116 -4.40 -9.41 3.10
CA ALA A 116 -3.53 -8.37 2.58
C ALA A 116 -4.26 -7.48 1.54
N PRO A 117 -3.99 -6.17 1.52
CA PRO A 117 -4.56 -5.24 0.54
C PRO A 117 -3.86 -5.37 -0.83
N LEU A 118 -4.03 -6.52 -1.50
CA LEU A 118 -3.29 -6.92 -2.71
C LEU A 118 -3.51 -5.99 -3.92
N ARG A 119 -4.65 -5.27 -3.98
CA ARG A 119 -5.07 -4.52 -5.15
C ARG A 119 -4.72 -3.04 -5.08
N LYS A 120 -4.78 -2.46 -3.87
CA LYS A 120 -4.52 -1.04 -3.66
C LYS A 120 -4.05 -0.80 -2.23
N MET A 121 -3.04 0.05 -2.08
CA MET A 121 -2.66 0.64 -0.80
C MET A 121 -2.15 2.05 -1.02
N GLU A 122 -2.97 3.05 -0.68
CA GLU A 122 -2.62 4.46 -0.72
C GLU A 122 -2.80 5.08 0.66
N ILE A 123 -1.88 5.96 1.06
CA ILE A 123 -1.99 6.76 2.27
C ILE A 123 -1.83 8.23 1.89
N LYS A 124 -2.86 9.03 2.14
CA LYS A 124 -2.84 10.49 2.04
C LYS A 124 -2.57 11.05 3.42
N PHE A 125 -1.73 12.06 3.52
CA PHE A 125 -1.52 12.75 4.79
C PHE A 125 -1.24 14.23 4.57
N ASP A 126 -1.58 15.02 5.59
CA ASP A 126 -1.11 16.38 5.78
C ASP A 126 -0.56 16.54 7.22
N GLN A 127 -0.43 17.77 7.71
CA GLN A 127 0.08 18.05 9.06
C GLN A 127 -0.92 17.74 10.19
N GLN A 128 -2.20 17.57 9.88
CA GLN A 128 -3.29 17.43 10.84
C GLN A 128 -3.92 16.03 10.83
N GLN A 129 -3.80 15.31 9.73
CA GLN A 129 -4.54 14.06 9.53
C GLN A 129 -3.91 13.17 8.46
N ALA A 130 -4.39 11.93 8.42
CA ALA A 130 -4.13 11.01 7.33
C ALA A 130 -5.35 10.13 7.02
N LYS A 131 -5.42 9.63 5.80
CA LYS A 131 -6.39 8.65 5.35
C LYS A 131 -5.71 7.59 4.50
N SER A 132 -5.96 6.32 4.75
CA SER A 132 -5.66 5.24 3.81
C SER A 132 -6.87 4.87 2.98
N ASP A 133 -6.64 4.64 1.68
CA ASP A 133 -7.57 3.99 0.76
C ASP A 133 -6.90 2.68 0.29
N ALA A 134 -7.38 1.54 0.79
CA ALA A 134 -6.82 0.23 0.53
C ALA A 134 -7.86 -0.73 -0.06
N ALA A 135 -7.41 -1.72 -0.82
CA ALA A 135 -8.27 -2.76 -1.38
C ALA A 135 -7.57 -4.11 -1.35
N GLY A 136 -8.21 -5.08 -0.70
CA GLY A 136 -7.82 -6.49 -0.74
C GLY A 136 -8.45 -7.22 -1.91
N LEU A 137 -8.53 -8.53 -1.79
CA LEU A 137 -9.17 -9.37 -2.78
C LEU A 137 -10.68 -9.10 -2.84
N THR A 138 -11.35 -9.22 -1.71
CA THR A 138 -12.81 -9.16 -1.56
C THR A 138 -13.30 -7.87 -0.95
N TYR A 139 -12.42 -6.99 -0.46
CA TYR A 139 -12.82 -5.83 0.36
C TYR A 139 -12.14 -4.53 -0.06
N ARG A 140 -12.78 -3.41 0.30
CA ARG A 140 -12.19 -2.07 0.33
C ARG A 140 -12.17 -1.53 1.74
N LEU A 141 -11.10 -0.82 2.09
CA LEU A 141 -10.87 -0.21 3.40
C LEU A 141 -10.55 1.27 3.23
N GLU A 142 -11.31 2.10 3.93
CA GLU A 142 -10.99 3.50 4.18
C GLU A 142 -10.69 3.64 5.68
N ASN A 143 -9.54 4.20 6.03
CA ASN A 143 -9.18 4.42 7.43
C ASN A 143 -8.62 5.83 7.59
N TYR A 144 -9.26 6.65 8.40
CA TYR A 144 -8.92 8.04 8.65
C TYR A 144 -8.46 8.22 10.10
N VAL A 145 -7.42 9.03 10.28
CA VAL A 145 -6.90 9.43 11.58
C VAL A 145 -6.77 10.95 11.64
N ASN A 146 -7.29 11.54 12.71
CA ASN A 146 -7.05 12.92 13.08
C ASN A 146 -5.98 13.00 14.19
N TYR A 147 -4.86 13.68 13.93
CA TYR A 147 -3.74 13.70 14.86
C TYR A 147 -4.01 14.50 16.12
N SER A 148 -4.72 15.63 16.02
CA SER A 148 -4.96 16.53 17.16
C SER A 148 -6.02 15.99 18.12
N LYS A 149 -7.03 15.31 17.58
CA LYS A 149 -8.09 14.66 18.37
C LYS A 149 -7.70 13.27 18.86
N GLY A 150 -6.64 12.69 18.31
CA GLY A 150 -6.26 11.29 18.52
C GLY A 150 -7.29 10.26 18.03
N SER A 151 -8.39 10.70 17.42
CA SER A 151 -9.50 9.84 17.00
C SER A 151 -9.40 9.46 15.53
N GLY A 152 -10.09 8.40 15.14
CA GLY A 152 -10.25 8.04 13.74
C GLY A 152 -11.58 7.39 13.42
N GLU A 153 -11.78 7.18 12.12
CA GLU A 153 -12.94 6.53 11.54
C GLU A 153 -12.45 5.51 10.51
N ALA A 154 -13.02 4.31 10.51
CA ALA A 154 -12.77 3.32 9.48
C ALA A 154 -14.07 2.82 8.87
N PHE A 155 -14.01 2.53 7.58
CA PHE A 155 -15.06 1.89 6.82
C PHE A 155 -14.48 0.75 6.00
N LEU A 156 -15.01 -0.44 6.21
CA LEU A 156 -14.64 -1.65 5.49
C LEU A 156 -15.90 -2.22 4.84
N ALA A 157 -15.84 -2.53 3.55
CA ALA A 157 -16.97 -3.10 2.82
C ALA A 157 -16.52 -4.19 1.85
N ASN A 158 -17.37 -5.17 1.63
CA ASN A 158 -17.15 -6.20 0.62
C ASN A 158 -17.32 -5.55 -0.77
N SER A 159 -16.39 -5.83 -1.67
CA SER A 159 -16.32 -5.25 -3.01
C SER A 159 -17.34 -5.87 -3.97
N GLY A 160 -17.78 -7.10 -3.70
CA GLY A 160 -18.86 -7.77 -4.44
C GLY A 160 -20.25 -7.42 -3.92
N ASN A 161 -20.37 -7.07 -2.63
CA ASN A 161 -21.64 -6.69 -2.00
C ASN A 161 -21.44 -5.65 -0.89
N GLU A 162 -21.59 -4.36 -1.20
CA GLU A 162 -21.37 -3.27 -0.24
C GLU A 162 -22.37 -3.25 0.93
N THR A 163 -23.49 -3.98 0.86
CA THR A 163 -24.40 -4.12 2.01
C THR A 163 -23.75 -4.86 3.18
N ILE A 164 -22.70 -5.63 2.90
CA ILE A 164 -21.83 -6.26 3.89
C ILE A 164 -20.70 -5.28 4.17
N ASN A 165 -20.85 -4.52 5.24
CA ASN A 165 -19.91 -3.50 5.64
C ASN A 165 -19.84 -3.35 7.16
N VAL A 166 -18.78 -2.70 7.61
CA VAL A 166 -18.60 -2.25 8.97
C VAL A 166 -18.00 -0.85 8.96
N GLY A 167 -18.70 0.09 9.60
CA GLY A 167 -18.16 1.38 9.96
C GLY A 167 -17.88 1.43 11.45
N LEU A 168 -16.80 2.11 11.84
CA LEU A 168 -16.45 2.28 13.25
C LEU A 168 -15.73 3.60 13.48
N ASN A 169 -15.91 4.13 14.70
CA ASN A 169 -15.11 5.22 15.21
C ASN A 169 -14.23 4.70 16.34
N TYR A 170 -13.04 5.28 16.50
CA TYR A 170 -12.13 4.91 17.58
C TYR A 170 -11.47 6.15 18.23
N PRO A 171 -11.42 6.24 19.56
CA PRO A 171 -10.72 7.30 20.27
C PRO A 171 -9.21 7.03 20.43
N GLU A 172 -8.43 8.11 20.54
CA GLU A 172 -7.04 8.19 21.03
C GLU A 172 -6.15 6.96 20.83
N GLY A 173 -5.94 6.52 19.58
CA GLY A 173 -5.02 5.41 19.31
C GLY A 173 -5.37 4.09 19.99
N LYS A 174 -6.64 3.91 20.40
CA LYS A 174 -7.19 2.66 20.97
C LYS A 174 -7.78 1.73 19.93
N LEU A 175 -7.41 1.90 18.67
CA LEU A 175 -7.63 0.85 17.70
C LEU A 175 -6.67 -0.27 18.05
N ASN A 176 -7.18 -1.35 18.66
CA ASN A 176 -6.43 -2.58 18.91
C ASN A 176 -6.19 -3.37 17.60
N GLY A 177 -6.20 -2.67 16.46
CA GLY A 177 -6.36 -3.23 15.14
C GLY A 177 -7.80 -3.21 14.64
N LEU A 178 -7.95 -3.43 13.33
CA LEU A 178 -9.22 -3.73 12.66
C LEU A 178 -9.29 -5.23 12.47
N ALA A 179 -9.40 -5.97 13.57
CA ALA A 179 -9.25 -7.43 13.56
C ALA A 179 -7.93 -7.86 12.89
N LYS A 180 -7.97 -8.82 11.96
CA LYS A 180 -6.77 -9.31 11.26
C LYS A 180 -6.37 -8.49 10.03
N VAL A 181 -7.17 -7.53 9.56
CA VAL A 181 -6.77 -6.65 8.43
C VAL A 181 -5.85 -5.50 8.87
N GLN A 182 -5.81 -5.21 10.17
CA GLN A 182 -4.81 -4.36 10.78
C GLN A 182 -4.44 -4.89 12.16
N ILE A 183 -3.18 -5.24 12.39
CA ILE A 183 -2.67 -5.85 13.61
C ILE A 183 -1.72 -4.86 14.30
N ARG A 184 -1.98 -4.59 15.58
CA ARG A 184 -1.08 -3.77 16.39
C ARG A 184 0.11 -4.60 16.87
N ILE A 185 1.32 -4.10 16.62
CA ILE A 185 2.55 -4.70 17.12
C ILE A 185 2.85 -4.10 18.49
N ASN A 186 2.79 -4.94 19.53
CA ASN A 186 3.11 -4.54 20.88
C ASN A 186 4.64 -4.57 21.07
N PRO A 187 5.33 -3.43 21.26
CA PRO A 187 6.78 -3.41 21.37
C PRO A 187 7.33 -4.20 22.56
N LYS A 188 6.50 -4.49 23.59
CA LYS A 188 6.93 -5.31 24.74
C LYS A 188 7.09 -6.80 24.41
N GLU A 189 6.57 -7.25 23.27
CA GLU A 189 6.67 -8.64 22.81
C GLU A 189 7.88 -8.87 21.91
N TYR A 190 8.64 -7.81 21.59
CA TYR A 190 9.74 -7.87 20.63
C TYR A 190 11.03 -7.24 21.21
N MET A 191 12.16 -7.86 20.91
CA MET A 191 13.47 -7.22 20.96
C MET A 191 13.63 -6.34 19.72
N ILE A 192 14.00 -5.06 19.92
CA ILE A 192 14.05 -4.06 18.84
C ILE A 192 15.48 -3.61 18.61
N ASP A 193 16.03 -3.98 17.44
CA ASP A 193 17.39 -3.65 17.04
C ASP A 193 17.41 -2.50 16.03
N LYS A 194 18.04 -1.38 16.40
CA LYS A 194 18.32 -0.25 15.48
C LYS A 194 19.69 -0.48 14.85
N THR A 195 19.72 -0.87 13.58
CA THR A 195 20.93 -1.43 12.95
C THR A 195 21.87 -0.38 12.36
N GLY A 196 21.47 0.89 12.32
CA GLY A 196 22.20 1.96 11.63
C GLY A 196 22.21 1.84 10.10
N LYS A 197 21.66 0.76 9.53
CA LYS A 197 21.56 0.57 8.08
C LYS A 197 20.59 1.57 7.48
N THR A 198 20.91 2.04 6.28
CA THR A 198 20.10 2.96 5.50
C THR A 198 19.74 2.38 4.13
N LYS A 199 18.59 2.80 3.60
CA LYS A 199 18.09 2.44 2.27
C LYS A 199 17.32 3.63 1.72
N VAL A 200 17.40 3.87 0.42
CA VAL A 200 16.54 4.86 -0.26
C VAL A 200 15.27 4.16 -0.75
N ILE A 201 14.11 4.68 -0.36
CA ILE A 201 12.79 4.18 -0.77
C ILE A 201 12.02 5.34 -1.35
N ALA A 202 11.61 5.25 -2.62
CA ALA A 202 10.93 6.33 -3.35
C ALA A 202 11.65 7.70 -3.23
N GLY A 203 12.99 7.72 -3.30
CA GLY A 203 13.80 8.94 -3.17
C GLY A 203 13.96 9.47 -1.74
N ILE A 204 13.53 8.71 -0.73
CA ILE A 204 13.63 9.09 0.69
C ILE A 204 14.59 8.14 1.40
N THR A 205 15.61 8.70 2.05
CA THR A 205 16.50 7.93 2.91
C THR A 205 15.77 7.47 4.18
N CYS A 206 15.80 6.17 4.40
CA CYS A 206 15.21 5.48 5.54
C CYS A 206 16.29 4.85 6.42
N GLN A 207 15.97 4.64 7.69
CA GLN A 207 16.74 3.85 8.63
C GLN A 207 15.99 2.56 8.95
N GLN A 208 16.75 1.49 9.20
CA GLN A 208 16.18 0.18 9.55
C GLN A 208 15.98 0.03 11.06
N ALA A 209 14.87 -0.58 11.44
CA ALA A 209 14.71 -1.27 12.72
C ALA A 209 14.26 -2.72 12.47
N ILE A 210 14.73 -3.64 13.32
CA ILE A 210 14.36 -5.05 13.27
C ILE A 210 13.65 -5.39 14.57
N TYR A 211 12.49 -6.02 14.47
CA TYR A 211 11.70 -6.51 15.57
C TYR A 211 11.81 -8.03 15.56
N ASN A 212 12.37 -8.63 16.60
CA ASN A 212 12.44 -10.08 16.78
C ASN A 212 11.60 -10.47 17.99
N LYS A 213 10.67 -11.42 17.83
CA LYS A 213 9.74 -11.79 18.89
C LYS A 213 10.51 -12.43 20.05
N ILE A 214 10.15 -12.06 21.28
CA ILE A 214 10.84 -12.55 22.49
C ILE A 214 10.43 -14.00 22.79
N ASP A 215 9.14 -14.31 22.63
CA ASP A 215 8.61 -15.65 22.86
C ASP A 215 8.60 -16.46 21.56
N ALA A 216 9.57 -17.38 21.45
CA ALA A 216 9.69 -18.29 20.30
C ALA A 216 8.57 -19.34 20.22
N MET A 217 7.76 -19.52 21.27
CA MET A 217 6.62 -20.46 21.27
C MET A 217 5.32 -19.81 20.75
N ASP A 218 5.30 -18.48 20.59
CA ASP A 218 4.18 -17.78 19.99
C ASP A 218 4.13 -18.07 18.48
N LYS A 219 2.95 -18.47 17.99
CA LYS A 219 2.72 -18.88 16.60
C LYS A 219 2.46 -17.73 15.63
N THR A 220 2.49 -16.48 16.09
CA THR A 220 2.45 -15.29 15.24
C THR A 220 3.78 -15.06 14.53
N LEU A 221 3.83 -14.05 13.65
CA LEU A 221 5.01 -13.74 12.85
C LEU A 221 6.21 -13.38 13.76
N PRO A 222 7.33 -14.13 13.70
CA PRO A 222 8.44 -13.97 14.63
C PRO A 222 9.28 -12.72 14.37
N LYS A 223 9.22 -12.14 13.17
CA LYS A 223 10.14 -11.06 12.79
C LYS A 223 9.53 -10.05 11.83
N PHE A 224 9.85 -8.79 12.08
CA PHE A 224 9.58 -7.69 11.16
C PHE A 224 10.85 -6.87 10.92
N VAL A 225 11.02 -6.42 9.69
CA VAL A 225 12.01 -5.40 9.34
C VAL A 225 11.25 -4.18 8.84
N VAL A 226 11.44 -3.05 9.50
CA VAL A 226 10.80 -1.78 9.13
C VAL A 226 11.83 -0.76 8.67
N TRP A 227 11.49 -0.03 7.61
CA TRP A 227 12.28 1.09 7.11
C TRP A 227 11.49 2.37 7.30
N LYS A 228 12.05 3.30 8.06
CA LYS A 228 11.37 4.52 8.52
C LYS A 228 12.20 5.77 8.26
N SER A 229 11.53 6.91 8.12
CA SER A 229 12.19 8.19 7.84
C SER A 229 11.56 9.34 8.64
N PRO A 230 12.36 10.23 9.25
CA PRO A 230 11.85 11.41 9.93
C PRO A 230 11.22 12.43 8.97
N ARG A 231 11.43 12.28 7.65
CA ARG A 231 10.76 13.11 6.63
C ARG A 231 9.26 12.87 6.56
N ILE A 232 8.80 11.70 7.01
CA ILE A 232 7.40 11.28 6.97
C ILE A 232 6.81 11.32 8.40
N PRO A 233 5.61 11.89 8.60
CA PRO A 233 5.00 11.97 9.93
C PRO A 233 4.65 10.58 10.49
N LYS A 234 4.95 10.32 11.77
CA LYS A 234 4.60 9.05 12.44
C LYS A 234 3.10 8.69 12.42
N GLY A 235 2.23 9.69 12.24
CA GLY A 235 0.79 9.49 12.24
C GLY A 235 0.31 8.52 11.15
N ILE A 236 1.07 8.37 10.06
CA ILE A 236 0.75 7.39 9.01
C ILE A 236 0.87 5.94 9.49
N ASN A 237 1.63 5.67 10.56
CA ASN A 237 1.90 4.32 11.02
C ASN A 237 0.63 3.60 11.51
N LEU A 238 -0.38 4.38 11.93
CA LEU A 238 -1.71 3.90 12.31
C LEU A 238 -2.54 3.41 11.12
N LEU A 239 -2.07 3.60 9.89
CA LEU A 239 -2.76 3.25 8.66
C LEU A 239 -2.14 2.07 7.93
N HIS A 240 -1.00 1.55 8.40
CA HIS A 240 -0.43 0.32 7.87
C HIS A 240 -1.17 -0.93 8.41
N PRO A 241 -1.16 -2.06 7.68
CA PRO A 241 -1.70 -3.32 8.18
C PRO A 241 -0.98 -3.84 9.42
N TYR A 242 0.33 -3.58 9.58
CA TYR A 242 1.03 -3.78 10.85
C TYR A 242 1.34 -2.43 11.47
N VAL A 243 0.76 -2.17 12.64
CA VAL A 243 0.86 -0.87 13.32
C VAL A 243 1.98 -0.91 14.34
N PHE A 244 3.06 -0.20 14.06
CA PHE A 244 4.22 -0.07 14.95
C PHE A 244 4.23 1.28 15.68
N ASP A 245 4.66 1.28 16.93
CA ASP A 245 4.89 2.50 17.72
C ASP A 245 6.28 3.10 17.42
N GLU A 246 6.44 3.56 16.19
CA GLU A 246 7.65 4.23 15.71
C GLU A 246 7.49 5.76 15.72
N ASN A 247 8.56 6.48 16.04
CA ASN A 247 8.55 7.95 16.08
C ASN A 247 8.69 8.62 14.70
N GLU A 248 8.90 7.81 13.67
CA GLU A 248 9.15 8.21 12.29
C GLU A 248 8.15 7.48 11.38
N GLY A 249 7.80 8.07 10.24
CA GLY A 249 6.89 7.42 9.30
C GLY A 249 7.54 6.23 8.59
N ILE A 250 6.84 5.11 8.53
CA ILE A 250 7.31 3.87 7.91
C ILE A 250 7.03 3.89 6.40
N LEU A 251 8.02 3.48 5.61
CA LEU A 251 7.93 3.41 4.14
C LEU A 251 8.09 2.00 3.60
N GLU A 252 8.59 1.05 4.39
CA GLU A 252 8.57 -0.37 4.04
C GLU A 252 8.47 -1.24 5.29
N ILE A 253 7.71 -2.32 5.17
CA ILE A 253 7.53 -3.36 6.19
C ILE A 253 7.74 -4.70 5.51
N ASP A 254 8.71 -5.46 6.00
CA ASP A 254 8.90 -6.86 5.68
C ASP A 254 8.48 -7.70 6.88
N ALA A 255 7.54 -8.60 6.68
CA ALA A 255 7.08 -9.55 7.68
C ALA A 255 7.58 -10.95 7.33
N TYR A 256 8.13 -11.65 8.32
CA TYR A 256 8.81 -12.93 8.14
C TYR A 256 8.05 -14.03 8.85
N LEU A 257 8.03 -15.22 8.24
CA LEU A 257 7.47 -16.41 8.86
C LEU A 257 8.48 -17.12 9.76
N ASN A 258 9.76 -17.06 9.41
CA ASN A 258 10.90 -17.65 10.13
C ASN A 258 12.05 -16.64 10.21
N GLU A 259 12.94 -16.77 11.21
CA GLU A 259 14.02 -15.81 11.47
C GLU A 259 15.08 -15.76 10.35
N ASP A 260 15.29 -16.89 9.65
CA ASP A 260 16.40 -17.16 8.72
C ASP A 260 16.03 -17.12 7.21
N GLU A 261 14.88 -16.54 6.84
CA GLU A 261 14.33 -16.65 5.48
C GLU A 261 14.08 -15.32 4.77
N ASN A 262 13.69 -15.42 3.50
CA ASN A 262 13.04 -14.35 2.74
C ASN A 262 11.69 -13.98 3.38
N SER A 263 11.33 -12.69 3.36
CA SER A 263 10.06 -12.20 3.94
C SER A 263 8.83 -12.87 3.29
N LEU A 264 7.86 -13.27 4.11
CA LEU A 264 6.55 -13.77 3.68
C LEU A 264 5.79 -12.68 2.92
N LEU A 265 5.73 -11.48 3.50
CA LEU A 265 4.91 -10.37 3.03
C LEU A 265 5.74 -9.08 3.09
N ARG A 266 5.69 -8.30 2.02
CA ARG A 266 6.40 -7.02 1.89
C ARG A 266 5.45 -5.93 1.44
N PHE A 267 5.42 -4.85 2.21
CA PHE A 267 4.80 -3.58 1.86
C PHE A 267 5.92 -2.60 1.51
N THR A 268 6.01 -2.16 0.26
CA THR A 268 7.04 -1.19 -0.16
C THR A 268 6.39 0.05 -0.76
N THR A 269 6.74 1.23 -0.25
CA THR A 269 6.38 2.49 -0.89
C THR A 269 7.06 2.61 -2.25
N THR A 270 6.26 2.74 -3.30
CA THR A 270 6.73 2.92 -4.68
C THR A 270 6.73 4.37 -5.12
N ALA A 271 5.92 5.22 -4.48
CA ALA A 271 5.86 6.65 -4.78
C ALA A 271 5.49 7.47 -3.54
N VAL A 272 6.07 8.67 -3.47
CA VAL A 272 5.66 9.74 -2.55
C VAL A 272 5.46 11.00 -3.38
N VAL A 273 4.22 11.48 -3.45
CA VAL A 273 3.82 12.60 -4.30
C VAL A 273 3.33 13.75 -3.43
N GLU A 274 4.15 14.78 -3.28
CA GLU A 274 3.78 15.98 -2.52
C GLU A 274 2.64 16.72 -3.20
N LYS A 275 1.54 16.94 -2.47
CA LYS A 275 0.41 17.75 -2.94
C LYS A 275 -0.38 18.29 -1.75
N GLN A 276 -1.12 19.36 -1.98
CA GLN A 276 -2.13 19.84 -1.04
C GLN A 276 -3.43 19.06 -1.24
N PHE A 277 -4.24 19.02 -0.18
CA PHE A 277 -5.49 18.27 -0.15
C PHE A 277 -6.65 19.17 0.23
N GLU A 278 -7.78 18.93 -0.41
CA GLU A 278 -9.06 19.48 0.04
C GLU A 278 -9.60 18.66 1.22
N PRO A 279 -10.35 19.27 2.17
CA PRO A 279 -10.88 18.55 3.33
C PRO A 279 -11.66 17.28 2.97
N LYS A 280 -12.42 17.32 1.86
CA LYS A 280 -13.20 16.18 1.35
C LYS A 280 -12.36 14.96 0.97
N GLU A 281 -11.07 15.13 0.68
CA GLU A 281 -10.17 14.00 0.33
C GLU A 281 -9.87 13.10 1.53
N PHE A 282 -10.18 13.56 2.75
CA PHE A 282 -10.05 12.81 4.00
C PHE A 282 -11.38 12.29 4.54
N GLU A 283 -12.50 12.57 3.87
CA GLU A 283 -13.80 12.03 4.27
C GLU A 283 -13.85 10.51 4.10
N VAL A 284 -14.43 9.81 5.07
CA VAL A 284 -14.67 8.36 5.02
C VAL A 284 -16.12 8.09 4.64
N THR A 285 -16.33 7.06 3.82
CA THR A 285 -17.67 6.55 3.51
C THR A 285 -18.45 6.27 4.80
N LYS A 286 -19.65 6.85 4.93
CA LYS A 286 -20.49 6.68 6.12
C LYS A 286 -21.22 5.34 6.08
N ALA A 287 -21.02 4.50 7.09
CA ALA A 287 -21.86 3.33 7.33
C ALA A 287 -23.20 3.71 7.99
N HIS A 288 -24.23 2.88 7.76
CA HIS A 288 -25.54 3.03 8.40
C HIS A 288 -25.48 2.80 9.92
N ALA A 289 -24.65 1.87 10.37
CA ALA A 289 -24.37 1.62 11.78
C ALA A 289 -22.86 1.80 12.02
N LYS A 290 -22.52 2.53 13.09
CA LYS A 290 -21.13 2.72 13.51
C LYS A 290 -20.90 2.01 14.85
N LEU A 291 -19.91 1.14 14.88
CA LEU A 291 -19.47 0.47 16.10
C LEU A 291 -18.46 1.35 16.87
N ASP A 292 -18.46 1.23 18.19
CA ASP A 292 -17.47 1.84 19.08
C ASP A 292 -16.35 0.83 19.33
N ALA A 293 -15.15 1.10 18.81
CA ALA A 293 -14.01 0.19 18.92
C ALA A 293 -13.64 -0.17 20.37
N ALA A 294 -13.98 0.67 21.35
CA ALA A 294 -13.69 0.38 22.75
C ALA A 294 -14.70 -0.60 23.39
N LYS A 295 -15.88 -0.79 22.80
CA LYS A 295 -16.99 -1.57 23.37
C LYS A 295 -17.38 -2.78 22.53
N ASP A 296 -17.19 -2.69 21.22
CA ASP A 296 -17.78 -3.61 20.25
C ASP A 296 -16.74 -4.52 19.57
N GLN A 297 -15.59 -4.77 20.21
CA GLN A 297 -14.45 -5.49 19.61
C GLN A 297 -14.85 -6.83 18.98
N ASN A 298 -15.63 -7.66 19.67
CA ASN A 298 -16.08 -8.96 19.15
C ASN A 298 -16.97 -8.81 17.91
N SER A 299 -17.85 -7.79 17.90
CA SER A 299 -18.71 -7.50 16.76
C SER A 299 -17.90 -6.97 15.57
N ILE A 300 -16.89 -6.14 15.83
CA ILE A 300 -15.95 -5.66 14.81
C ILE A 300 -15.21 -6.84 14.20
N GLU A 301 -14.63 -7.73 15.00
CA GLU A 301 -13.91 -8.90 14.50
C GLU A 301 -14.79 -9.80 13.63
N LYS A 302 -16.00 -10.12 14.10
CA LYS A 302 -16.96 -10.90 13.32
C LYS A 302 -17.31 -10.22 12.00
N ASN A 303 -17.66 -8.94 12.03
CA ASN A 303 -18.10 -8.21 10.84
C ASN A 303 -16.96 -7.99 9.84
N VAL A 304 -15.73 -7.76 10.32
CA VAL A 304 -14.55 -7.67 9.45
C VAL A 304 -14.30 -8.98 8.73
N LEU A 305 -14.38 -10.11 9.44
CA LEU A 305 -14.21 -11.43 8.81
C LEU A 305 -15.34 -11.72 7.82
N ASP A 306 -16.59 -11.37 8.15
CA ASP A 306 -17.71 -11.51 7.22
C ASP A 306 -17.49 -10.68 5.95
N VAL A 307 -17.06 -9.42 6.07
CA VAL A 307 -16.69 -8.58 4.92
C VAL A 307 -15.61 -9.22 4.05
N VAL A 308 -14.56 -9.80 4.66
CA VAL A 308 -13.43 -10.37 3.91
C VAL A 308 -13.77 -11.72 3.29
N PHE A 309 -14.56 -12.57 3.94
CA PHE A 309 -14.75 -13.97 3.54
C PHE A 309 -16.07 -14.25 2.83
N HIS A 310 -16.97 -13.27 2.71
CA HIS A 310 -18.17 -13.37 1.90
C HIS A 310 -17.88 -13.26 0.40
#